data_AF-A0A076L220-F1
#
_entry.id   AF-A0A076L220-F1
#
_cell.length_a   1.000
_cell.length_b   1.000
_cell.length_c   1.000
_cell.angle_alpha   90.00
_cell.angle_beta   90.00
_cell.angle_gamma   90.00
#
_symmetry.space_group_name_H-M   'P 1'
#
loop_
_entity.id
_entity.type
_entity.pdbx_description
1 polymer ?
#
loop_
_entity_poly.entity_id
_entity_poly.type
_entity_poly.pdbx_seq_one_letter_code
_entity_poly.pdbx_strand_id
1 'polypeptide(L)'
;MWTHLERQSGGQVKGMGEKQIEVDKRILRNQIGVLKKELESVRKHRKQYRNRRISVPVPVVSLVGYTNAGKSTLLNQLTGADVLAEDKLFATLDPTTRRVQMKNGKEFLLTDTVGFIQKLPTTLVAAFRATLEEISESSLMVHVVDISHPLAEQQINAVEKVLSELDVSSIPRLMVWNKIDNASDPQKIRLEAEKRDDVVCISALSGDGLPEFCNAVQDQLKDSMVWVEALLPFENGDLLSTIHQVGMVEKTAHPAGFNFGWGGHHGGTTRGMSFGLSPQFYQFSCPQANDIVMSVLEKAIAKDIRTAASLLRLHFHDCFVQGCDASILLDDSAAIASEKNGGPNKNSVRGFEVIDKIKSKLEQACPQTVSCADIVALAARGSTVLSGGPNWELPLGRRDSKTASLRGSNKNIPPPNATIEGLLTFFKRQGLDEVDLVALSGAHTIGVAKCATFKQRLYNQNGNNQPDENLDKSFYFDLKTVCPKSGGDNKISPLDFGSPRMFDNTYYKLLLRGKGLLNSDEVLLTGSVKETHELVKKYAQDESLFFEQFALSMIKLGNLRPLTGFNGEVRKNCRLVN
;
A
#
# COMPACT_ATOMS: atom_id res chain seq x y z
N MET A 1 -28.52 -11.84 -34.93
CA MET A 1 -29.81 -12.50 -34.71
C MET A 1 -30.86 -11.40 -34.59
N TRP A 2 -31.60 -11.11 -35.66
CA TRP A 2 -32.64 -10.07 -35.70
C TRP A 2 -33.97 -10.80 -35.85
N THR A 3 -34.86 -10.66 -34.88
CA THR A 3 -36.21 -11.24 -34.91
C THR A 3 -37.24 -10.17 -34.64
N HIS A 4 -38.28 -10.17 -35.46
CA HIS A 4 -39.49 -9.32 -35.45
C HIS A 4 -39.48 -8.06 -36.32
N LEU A 5 -39.66 -8.31 -37.62
CA LEU A 5 -40.51 -7.50 -38.50
C LEU A 5 -41.83 -8.25 -38.69
N GLU A 6 -42.81 -8.03 -37.83
CA GLU A 6 -44.20 -8.34 -38.16
C GLU A 6 -45.11 -7.15 -37.84
N ARG A 7 -45.89 -6.81 -38.86
CA ARG A 7 -46.93 -5.78 -38.94
C ARG A 7 -47.86 -5.77 -37.71
N GLN A 8 -48.23 -4.56 -37.27
CA GLN A 8 -49.63 -4.27 -36.96
C GLN A 8 -49.99 -2.86 -37.43
N SER A 9 -50.86 -2.83 -38.44
CA SER A 9 -51.67 -1.69 -38.85
C SER A 9 -52.89 -1.58 -37.94
N GLY A 10 -53.16 -0.38 -37.42
CA GLY A 10 -54.47 0.03 -36.92
C GLY A 10 -54.56 0.22 -35.41
N GLY A 11 -54.66 1.47 -34.96
CA GLY A 11 -55.00 1.84 -33.58
C GLY A 11 -54.39 3.15 -33.13
N GLN A 12 -55.22 4.18 -33.04
CA GLN A 12 -54.91 5.56 -32.65
C GLN A 12 -54.28 5.65 -31.23
N VAL A 13 -53.00 6.02 -31.10
CA VAL A 13 -52.46 6.66 -29.87
C VAL A 13 -51.30 7.61 -30.22
N LYS A 14 -51.49 8.87 -29.80
CA LYS A 14 -50.52 9.94 -29.47
C LYS A 14 -49.03 9.59 -29.42
N GLY A 15 -48.23 10.45 -30.07
CA GLY A 15 -46.86 10.80 -29.66
C GLY A 15 -45.78 10.32 -30.62
N MET A 16 -45.11 11.26 -31.30
CA MET A 16 -43.97 11.02 -32.18
C MET A 16 -42.85 10.26 -31.45
N GLY A 17 -42.69 8.97 -31.80
CA GLY A 17 -41.55 8.16 -31.42
C GLY A 17 -40.35 8.43 -32.32
N GLU A 18 -39.19 8.66 -31.71
CA GLU A 18 -37.87 8.70 -32.37
C GLU A 18 -37.75 7.53 -33.36
N LYS A 19 -37.29 7.78 -34.60
CA LYS A 19 -37.10 6.68 -35.57
C LYS A 19 -36.02 5.73 -35.03
N GLN A 20 -36.13 4.43 -35.28
CA GLN A 20 -35.18 3.42 -34.78
C GLN A 20 -33.71 3.78 -35.09
N ILE A 21 -33.45 4.36 -36.26
CA ILE A 21 -32.11 4.84 -36.69
C ILE A 21 -31.58 5.96 -35.79
N GLU A 22 -32.47 6.79 -35.27
CA GLU A 22 -32.16 7.91 -34.38
C GLU A 22 -31.84 7.40 -32.97
N VAL A 23 -32.57 6.39 -32.51
CA VAL A 23 -32.28 5.65 -31.27
C VAL A 23 -30.92 4.95 -31.35
N ASP A 24 -30.63 4.24 -32.44
CA ASP A 24 -29.34 3.55 -32.63
C ASP A 24 -28.17 4.53 -32.71
N LYS A 25 -28.33 5.67 -33.41
CA LYS A 25 -27.32 6.74 -33.43
C LYS A 25 -27.08 7.34 -32.05
N ARG A 26 -28.11 7.46 -31.23
CA ARG A 26 -28.02 7.97 -29.87
C ARG A 26 -27.31 6.96 -28.95
N ILE A 27 -27.61 5.67 -29.07
CA ILE A 27 -26.91 4.59 -28.35
C ILE A 27 -25.44 4.57 -28.72
N LEU A 28 -25.10 4.63 -30.02
CA LEU A 28 -23.72 4.66 -30.49
C LEU A 28 -22.97 5.92 -30.02
N ARG A 29 -23.59 7.11 -30.05
CA ARG A 29 -22.95 8.32 -29.51
C ARG A 29 -22.75 8.24 -28.00
N ASN A 30 -23.70 7.66 -27.27
CA ASN A 30 -23.57 7.46 -25.83
C ASN A 30 -22.43 6.48 -25.52
N GLN A 31 -22.34 5.36 -26.26
CA GLN A 31 -21.23 4.41 -26.12
C GLN A 31 -19.88 5.02 -26.48
N ILE A 32 -19.80 5.79 -27.57
CA ILE A 32 -18.57 6.54 -27.93
C ILE A 32 -18.22 7.55 -26.82
N GLY A 33 -19.20 8.20 -26.21
CA GLY A 33 -19.01 9.13 -25.10
C GLY A 33 -18.51 8.44 -23.82
N VAL A 34 -19.06 7.28 -23.49
CA VAL A 34 -18.63 6.43 -22.36
C VAL A 34 -17.20 5.94 -22.61
N LEU A 35 -16.93 5.36 -23.79
CA LEU A 35 -15.59 4.88 -24.16
C LEU A 35 -14.55 6.00 -24.19
N LYS A 36 -14.91 7.21 -24.63
CA LYS A 36 -14.02 8.38 -24.57
C LYS A 36 -13.72 8.80 -23.13
N LYS A 37 -14.71 8.78 -22.24
CA LYS A 37 -14.51 9.07 -20.80
C LYS A 37 -13.68 7.99 -20.11
N GLU A 38 -13.87 6.72 -20.46
CA GLU A 38 -13.02 5.63 -19.99
C GLU A 38 -11.58 5.76 -20.52
N LEU A 39 -11.40 6.12 -21.80
CA LEU A 39 -10.07 6.37 -22.36
C LEU A 39 -9.38 7.58 -21.69
N GLU A 40 -10.13 8.65 -21.39
CA GLU A 40 -9.62 9.80 -20.64
C GLU A 40 -9.32 9.46 -19.17
N SER A 41 -10.13 8.62 -18.52
CA SER A 41 -9.86 8.17 -17.16
C SER A 41 -8.60 7.31 -17.12
N VAL A 42 -8.41 6.40 -18.07
CA VAL A 42 -7.17 5.62 -18.24
C VAL A 42 -5.97 6.53 -18.50
N ARG A 43 -6.10 7.54 -19.38
CA ARG A 43 -5.03 8.53 -19.62
C ARG A 43 -4.70 9.34 -18.37
N LYS A 44 -5.70 9.75 -17.59
CA LYS A 44 -5.54 10.50 -16.34
C LYS A 44 -4.91 9.63 -15.24
N HIS A 45 -5.33 8.37 -15.14
CA HIS A 45 -4.77 7.37 -14.24
C HIS A 45 -3.29 7.10 -14.58
N ARG A 46 -2.98 6.96 -15.88
CA ARG A 46 -1.59 6.86 -16.38
C ARG A 46 -0.78 8.12 -16.09
N LYS A 47 -1.34 9.33 -16.25
CA LYS A 47 -0.67 10.59 -15.90
C LYS A 47 -0.45 10.75 -14.38
N GLN A 48 -1.37 10.29 -13.54
CA GLN A 48 -1.18 10.27 -12.09
C GLN A 48 -0.14 9.22 -11.67
N TYR A 49 -0.09 8.07 -12.32
CA TYR A 49 0.99 7.09 -12.17
C TYR A 49 2.35 7.68 -12.61
N ARG A 50 2.40 8.42 -13.73
CA ARG A 50 3.59 9.19 -14.17
C ARG A 50 4.04 10.20 -13.10
N ASN A 51 3.13 10.99 -12.53
CA ASN A 51 3.45 11.95 -11.47
C ASN A 51 3.89 11.28 -10.15
N ARG A 52 3.40 10.07 -9.83
CA ARG A 52 3.85 9.27 -8.68
C ARG A 52 5.25 8.66 -8.87
N ARG A 53 5.70 8.46 -10.11
CA ARG A 53 7.08 8.02 -10.42
C ARG A 53 8.09 9.16 -10.31
N ILE A 54 7.69 10.38 -10.65
CA ILE A 54 8.51 11.59 -10.43
C ILE A 54 8.77 11.82 -8.93
N SER A 55 7.93 11.29 -8.03
CA SER A 55 8.09 11.40 -6.57
C SER A 55 8.89 10.27 -5.90
N VAL A 56 9.46 9.31 -6.65
CA VAL A 56 10.28 8.20 -6.09
C VAL A 56 11.60 8.09 -6.85
N PRO A 57 12.76 8.33 -6.23
CA PRO A 57 14.04 8.49 -6.92
C PRO A 57 14.79 7.15 -7.06
N VAL A 58 14.14 6.10 -7.60
CA VAL A 58 14.80 4.84 -7.94
C VAL A 58 14.98 4.79 -9.47
N PRO A 59 16.19 4.56 -10.00
CA PRO A 59 16.42 4.56 -11.44
C PRO A 59 15.55 3.51 -12.14
N VAL A 60 14.91 3.92 -13.23
CA VAL A 60 14.02 3.05 -14.02
C VAL A 60 14.78 2.56 -15.25
N VAL A 61 14.89 1.24 -15.38
CA VAL A 61 15.50 0.55 -16.51
C VAL A 61 14.38 -0.09 -17.34
N SER A 62 14.36 0.20 -18.64
CA SER A 62 13.32 -0.30 -19.55
C SER A 62 13.88 -1.37 -20.49
N LEU A 63 13.23 -2.54 -20.53
CA LEU A 63 13.57 -3.60 -21.49
C LEU A 63 12.90 -3.32 -22.84
N VAL A 64 13.68 -3.21 -23.91
CA VAL A 64 13.21 -3.03 -25.28
C VAL A 64 13.74 -4.14 -26.18
N GLY A 65 13.01 -4.49 -27.23
CA GLY A 65 13.41 -5.57 -28.16
C GLY A 65 12.24 -6.40 -28.66
N TYR A 66 12.51 -7.28 -29.62
CA TYR A 66 11.46 -8.10 -30.26
C TYR A 66 10.72 -8.98 -29.26
N THR A 67 9.46 -9.34 -29.57
CA THR A 67 8.58 -10.13 -28.66
C THR A 67 9.25 -11.41 -28.18
N ASN A 68 10.00 -12.09 -29.04
CA ASN A 68 10.61 -13.39 -28.73
C ASN A 68 12.08 -13.27 -28.28
N ALA A 69 12.57 -12.05 -28.00
CA ALA A 69 13.94 -11.83 -27.57
C ALA A 69 14.23 -12.31 -26.14
N GLY A 70 13.21 -12.64 -25.35
CA GLY A 70 13.34 -13.14 -23.97
C GLY A 70 13.32 -12.06 -22.88
N LYS A 71 12.68 -10.90 -23.13
CA LYS A 71 12.52 -9.80 -22.16
C LYS A 71 11.79 -10.24 -20.88
N SER A 72 10.64 -10.90 -21.02
CA SER A 72 9.85 -11.36 -19.86
C SER A 72 10.56 -12.48 -19.11
N THR A 73 11.31 -13.35 -19.81
CA THR A 73 12.19 -14.36 -19.18
C THR A 73 13.28 -13.69 -18.35
N LEU A 74 13.94 -12.66 -18.89
CA LEU A 74 14.95 -11.88 -18.18
C LEU A 74 14.37 -11.17 -16.95
N LEU A 75 13.18 -10.57 -17.07
CA LEU A 75 12.46 -9.95 -15.96
C LEU A 75 12.21 -10.97 -14.83
N ASN A 76 11.66 -12.15 -15.16
CA ASN A 76 11.34 -13.18 -14.18
C ASN A 76 12.58 -13.70 -13.47
N GLN A 77 13.65 -13.98 -14.23
CA GLN A 77 14.89 -14.52 -13.70
C GLN A 77 15.58 -13.54 -12.74
N LEU A 78 15.49 -12.24 -13.00
CA LEU A 78 16.07 -11.20 -12.14
C LEU A 78 15.20 -10.84 -10.92
N THR A 79 13.92 -11.22 -10.92
CA THR A 79 12.95 -10.81 -9.89
C THR A 79 12.40 -11.97 -9.05
N GLY A 80 12.72 -13.22 -9.41
CA GLY A 80 12.41 -14.41 -8.62
C GLY A 80 10.92 -14.77 -8.56
N ALA A 81 10.12 -14.34 -9.53
CA ALA A 81 8.67 -14.59 -9.58
C ALA A 81 8.24 -15.27 -10.90
N ASP A 82 7.31 -16.23 -10.79
CA ASP A 82 6.65 -16.89 -11.91
C ASP A 82 5.64 -15.95 -12.61
N VAL A 83 6.06 -15.24 -13.66
CA VAL A 83 5.14 -14.69 -14.66
C VAL A 83 5.04 -15.68 -15.81
N LEU A 84 3.83 -15.94 -16.29
CA LEU A 84 3.56 -16.79 -17.46
C LEU A 84 4.39 -16.32 -18.67
N ALA A 85 5.48 -17.02 -18.96
CA ALA A 85 6.23 -16.88 -20.20
C ALA A 85 5.52 -17.73 -21.27
N GLU A 86 4.44 -17.20 -21.85
CA GLU A 86 3.80 -17.83 -23.00
C GLU A 86 4.31 -17.19 -24.30
N ASP A 87 4.73 -18.02 -25.27
CA ASP A 87 5.08 -17.62 -26.64
C ASP A 87 3.83 -17.20 -27.44
N LYS A 88 3.14 -16.14 -26.99
CA LYS A 88 1.95 -15.57 -27.64
C LYS A 88 2.20 -14.11 -28.02
N LEU A 89 1.69 -13.72 -29.18
CA LEU A 89 1.61 -12.30 -29.59
C LEU A 89 0.82 -11.50 -28.54
N PHE A 90 1.37 -10.36 -28.10
CA PHE A 90 0.75 -9.42 -27.14
C PHE A 90 0.64 -9.87 -25.67
N ALA A 91 1.54 -10.73 -25.19
CA ALA A 91 1.55 -11.18 -23.79
C ALA A 91 1.68 -10.03 -22.74
N THR A 92 2.32 -8.91 -23.08
CA THR A 92 2.51 -7.74 -22.19
C THR A 92 1.93 -6.47 -22.81
N LEU A 93 0.62 -6.26 -22.66
CA LEU A 93 -0.09 -5.03 -23.09
C LEU A 93 -0.06 -3.92 -22.02
N ASP A 94 0.18 -4.28 -20.75
CA ASP A 94 0.47 -3.36 -19.64
C ASP A 94 1.91 -3.62 -19.16
N PRO A 95 2.77 -2.57 -19.04
CA PRO A 95 4.17 -2.74 -18.68
C PRO A 95 4.29 -3.29 -17.25
N THR A 96 5.05 -4.38 -17.11
CA THR A 96 5.29 -5.00 -15.80
C THR A 96 6.56 -4.43 -15.20
N THR A 97 6.41 -3.53 -14.22
CA THR A 97 7.54 -3.02 -13.43
C THR A 97 7.78 -3.90 -12.21
N ARG A 98 9.05 -4.25 -11.98
CA ARG A 98 9.51 -5.04 -10.84
C ARG A 98 10.79 -4.45 -10.28
N ARG A 99 11.04 -4.73 -9.01
CA ARG A 99 12.23 -4.28 -8.28
C ARG A 99 13.30 -5.36 -8.36
N VAL A 100 14.49 -5.00 -8.82
CA VAL A 100 15.65 -5.89 -8.87
C VAL A 100 16.60 -5.51 -7.74
N GLN A 101 16.89 -6.46 -6.86
CA GLN A 101 17.87 -6.28 -5.78
C GLN A 101 19.24 -6.77 -6.22
N MET A 102 20.24 -5.93 -6.07
CA MET A 102 21.63 -6.23 -6.38
C MET A 102 22.35 -6.80 -5.15
N LYS A 103 23.40 -7.60 -5.37
CA LYS A 103 24.20 -8.23 -4.30
C LYS A 103 24.87 -7.23 -3.33
N ASN A 104 25.00 -5.97 -3.74
CA ASN A 104 25.55 -4.88 -2.94
C ASN A 104 24.48 -4.11 -2.12
N GLY A 105 23.24 -4.60 -2.07
CA GLY A 105 22.13 -3.98 -1.33
C GLY A 105 21.42 -2.83 -2.07
N LYS A 106 21.80 -2.54 -3.33
CA LYS A 106 21.16 -1.51 -4.17
C LYS A 106 19.96 -2.08 -4.93
N GLU A 107 19.06 -1.20 -5.36
CA GLU A 107 17.87 -1.57 -6.12
C GLU A 107 17.65 -0.65 -7.34
N PHE A 108 17.09 -1.22 -8.41
CA PHE A 108 16.55 -0.47 -9.54
C PHE A 108 15.19 -1.05 -9.95
N LEU A 109 14.39 -0.26 -10.67
CA LEU A 109 13.11 -0.72 -11.21
C LEU A 109 13.30 -1.19 -12.64
N LEU A 110 13.01 -2.46 -12.92
CA LEU A 110 13.03 -3.04 -14.26
C LEU A 110 11.62 -3.11 -14.81
N THR A 111 11.39 -2.50 -15.97
CA THR A 111 10.08 -2.47 -16.64
C THR A 111 10.13 -3.23 -17.95
N ASP A 112 9.30 -4.27 -18.09
CA ASP A 112 9.09 -4.94 -19.37
C ASP A 112 8.13 -4.13 -20.24
N THR A 113 8.59 -3.73 -21.43
CA THR A 113 7.80 -2.93 -22.38
C THR A 113 7.24 -3.80 -23.50
N VAL A 114 6.30 -3.25 -24.27
CA VAL A 114 5.66 -3.96 -25.40
C VAL A 114 6.73 -4.39 -26.41
N GLY A 115 6.78 -5.68 -26.74
CA GLY A 115 7.76 -6.23 -27.69
C GLY A 115 7.51 -5.82 -29.14
N PHE A 116 8.59 -5.56 -29.89
CA PHE A 116 8.52 -5.22 -31.31
C PHE A 116 8.11 -6.43 -32.17
N ILE A 117 7.30 -6.19 -33.21
CA ILE A 117 6.86 -7.18 -34.22
C ILE A 117 7.23 -6.65 -35.61
N GLN A 118 7.67 -7.51 -36.54
CA GLN A 118 8.03 -7.09 -37.90
C GLN A 118 6.82 -6.48 -38.64
N LYS A 119 7.05 -5.34 -39.31
CA LYS A 119 6.08 -4.55 -40.09
C LYS A 119 4.80 -4.22 -39.30
N LEU A 120 4.91 -3.29 -38.37
CA LEU A 120 3.76 -2.65 -37.74
C LEU A 120 2.90 -1.95 -38.82
N PRO A 121 1.60 -2.28 -38.94
CA PRO A 121 0.68 -1.53 -39.78
C PRO A 121 0.66 -0.06 -39.32
N THR A 122 0.67 0.88 -40.26
CA THR A 122 0.71 2.34 -39.98
C THR A 122 -0.46 2.81 -39.09
N THR A 123 -1.57 2.08 -39.09
CA THR A 123 -2.74 2.29 -38.24
C THR A 123 -2.54 1.92 -36.76
N LEU A 124 -1.61 1.01 -36.45
CA LEU A 124 -1.29 0.61 -35.08
C LEU A 124 -0.18 1.46 -34.45
N VAL A 125 0.58 2.20 -35.25
CA VAL A 125 1.71 3.04 -34.78
C VAL A 125 1.29 4.04 -33.70
N ALA A 126 0.08 4.61 -33.79
CA ALA A 126 -0.40 5.56 -32.77
C ALA A 126 -0.69 4.90 -31.40
N ALA A 127 -1.18 3.66 -31.39
CA ALA A 127 -1.45 2.90 -30.17
C ALA A 127 -0.15 2.42 -29.51
N PHE A 128 0.83 2.00 -30.31
CA PHE A 128 2.15 1.61 -29.85
C PHE A 128 2.99 2.82 -29.39
N ARG A 129 2.87 3.98 -30.05
CA ARG A 129 3.53 5.21 -29.62
C ARG A 129 3.13 5.61 -28.21
N ALA A 130 1.84 5.50 -27.87
CA ALA A 130 1.34 5.80 -26.52
C ALA A 130 1.84 4.84 -25.43
N THR A 131 2.21 3.60 -25.79
CA THR A 131 2.83 2.62 -24.88
C THR A 131 4.36 2.71 -24.84
N LEU A 132 4.98 3.27 -25.88
CA LEU A 132 6.44 3.48 -25.98
C LEU A 132 6.88 4.86 -25.45
N GLU A 133 5.95 5.80 -25.27
CA GLU A 133 6.18 7.06 -24.52
C GLU A 133 6.70 6.81 -23.10
N GLU A 134 6.49 5.63 -22.52
CA GLU A 134 7.01 5.29 -21.19
C GLU A 134 8.54 5.07 -21.19
N ILE A 135 9.15 4.82 -22.35
CA ILE A 135 10.61 4.67 -22.50
C ILE A 135 11.32 6.01 -22.32
N SER A 136 10.69 7.14 -22.65
CA SER A 136 11.32 8.46 -22.53
C SER A 136 11.62 8.87 -21.08
N GLU A 137 11.05 8.16 -20.11
CA GLU A 137 11.26 8.39 -18.68
C GLU A 137 12.30 7.43 -18.06
N SER A 138 12.89 6.54 -18.87
CA SER A 138 13.90 5.58 -18.38
C SER A 138 15.25 6.25 -18.15
N SER A 139 15.93 5.85 -17.07
CA SER A 139 17.31 6.22 -16.79
C SER A 139 18.31 5.44 -17.66
N LEU A 140 17.89 4.26 -18.14
CA LEU A 140 18.65 3.38 -19.01
C LEU A 140 17.72 2.52 -19.86
N MET A 141 18.02 2.39 -21.15
CA MET A 141 17.38 1.43 -22.04
C MET A 141 18.22 0.16 -22.19
N VAL A 142 17.61 -0.99 -21.98
CA VAL A 142 18.23 -2.31 -22.19
C VAL A 142 17.62 -2.94 -23.44
N HIS A 143 18.39 -3.00 -24.52
CA HIS A 143 17.96 -3.60 -25.78
C HIS A 143 18.29 -5.09 -25.81
N VAL A 144 17.28 -5.92 -25.56
CA VAL A 144 17.38 -7.38 -25.57
C VAL A 144 17.22 -7.90 -27.00
N VAL A 145 18.24 -8.62 -27.47
CA VAL A 145 18.31 -9.20 -28.82
C VAL A 145 18.48 -10.71 -28.70
N ASP A 146 17.68 -11.47 -29.45
CA ASP A 146 17.93 -12.90 -29.64
C ASP A 146 19.08 -13.08 -30.64
N ILE A 147 20.31 -13.30 -30.14
CA ILE A 147 21.49 -13.40 -31.00
C ILE A 147 21.55 -14.71 -31.79
N SER A 148 20.78 -15.71 -31.38
CA SER A 148 20.67 -16.99 -32.11
C SER A 148 19.80 -16.88 -33.37
N HIS A 149 19.03 -15.80 -33.50
CA HIS A 149 18.09 -15.64 -34.60
C HIS A 149 18.79 -15.23 -35.91
N PRO A 150 18.52 -15.88 -37.07
CA PRO A 150 19.18 -15.57 -38.35
C PRO A 150 19.02 -14.13 -38.85
N LEU A 151 17.98 -13.44 -38.36
CA LEU A 151 17.68 -12.04 -38.68
C LEU A 151 17.99 -11.07 -37.53
N ALA A 152 18.85 -11.44 -36.57
CA ALA A 152 19.17 -10.61 -35.40
C ALA A 152 19.62 -9.19 -35.78
N GLU A 153 20.49 -9.05 -36.78
CA GLU A 153 20.96 -7.75 -37.27
C GLU A 153 19.83 -6.89 -37.86
N GLN A 154 18.93 -7.50 -38.63
CA GLN A 154 17.76 -6.81 -39.18
C GLN A 154 16.77 -6.39 -38.08
N GLN A 155 16.65 -7.19 -37.03
CA GLN A 155 15.84 -6.86 -35.86
C GLN A 155 16.44 -5.69 -35.07
N ILE A 156 17.76 -5.66 -34.88
CA ILE A 156 18.45 -4.53 -34.25
C ILE A 156 18.15 -3.23 -35.01
N ASN A 157 18.40 -3.22 -36.33
CA ASN A 157 18.17 -2.05 -37.18
C ASN A 157 16.70 -1.58 -37.17
N ALA A 158 15.75 -2.52 -37.09
CA ALA A 158 14.33 -2.20 -37.02
C ALA A 158 13.95 -1.53 -35.70
N VAL A 159 14.47 -2.01 -34.56
CA VAL A 159 14.25 -1.39 -33.25
C VAL A 159 14.90 -0.01 -33.20
N GLU A 160 16.13 0.13 -33.69
CA GLU A 160 16.84 1.41 -33.72
C GLU A 160 16.10 2.47 -34.53
N LYS A 161 15.54 2.09 -35.68
CA LYS A 161 14.72 3.00 -36.48
C LYS A 161 13.52 3.52 -35.69
N VAL A 162 12.79 2.64 -35.00
CA VAL A 162 11.62 3.07 -34.20
C VAL A 162 12.03 3.91 -33.00
N LEU A 163 13.13 3.56 -32.32
CA LEU A 163 13.65 4.36 -31.21
C LEU A 163 14.07 5.77 -31.67
N SER A 164 14.64 5.89 -32.88
CA SER A 164 14.99 7.20 -33.46
C SER A 164 13.78 8.09 -33.75
N GLU A 165 12.61 7.50 -34.05
CA GLU A 165 11.36 8.22 -34.28
C GLU A 165 10.67 8.68 -32.98
N LEU A 166 11.10 8.19 -31.82
CA LEU A 166 10.51 8.46 -30.49
C LEU A 166 11.23 9.54 -29.68
N ASP A 167 12.24 10.20 -30.25
CA ASP A 167 13.00 11.28 -29.59
C ASP A 167 13.71 10.87 -28.28
N VAL A 168 14.03 9.57 -28.12
CA VAL A 168 14.69 8.99 -26.94
C VAL A 168 16.22 8.89 -27.06
N SER A 169 16.82 9.60 -28.02
CA SER A 169 18.25 9.51 -28.34
C SER A 169 19.18 9.95 -27.20
N SER A 170 18.68 10.71 -26.22
CA SER A 170 19.43 11.19 -25.07
C SER A 170 19.57 10.18 -23.92
N ILE A 171 18.85 9.07 -23.97
CA ILE A 171 18.87 8.05 -22.91
C ILE A 171 20.00 7.04 -23.20
N PRO A 172 20.87 6.71 -22.23
CA PRO A 172 21.92 5.72 -22.43
C PRO A 172 21.31 4.35 -22.78
N ARG A 173 22.05 3.55 -23.56
CA ARG A 173 21.62 2.24 -24.03
C ARG A 173 22.63 1.17 -23.65
N LEU A 174 22.14 0.01 -23.24
CA LEU A 174 22.91 -1.21 -23.04
C LEU A 174 22.32 -2.30 -23.95
N MET A 175 23.13 -2.87 -24.83
CA MET A 175 22.71 -3.96 -25.70
C MET A 175 22.95 -5.30 -25.00
N VAL A 176 21.95 -6.17 -25.04
CA VAL A 176 21.98 -7.48 -24.39
C VAL A 176 21.72 -8.56 -25.43
N TRP A 177 22.76 -9.32 -25.75
CA TRP A 177 22.69 -10.48 -26.63
C TRP A 177 22.25 -11.69 -25.83
N ASN A 178 20.94 -11.92 -25.83
CA ASN A 178 20.29 -13.01 -25.12
C ASN A 178 20.22 -14.30 -25.98
N LYS A 179 20.00 -15.42 -25.30
CA LYS A 179 19.98 -16.79 -25.85
C LYS A 179 21.32 -17.23 -26.42
N ILE A 180 22.42 -16.80 -25.79
CA ILE A 180 23.78 -17.23 -26.18
C ILE A 180 23.95 -18.76 -26.15
N ASP A 181 23.16 -19.45 -25.32
CA ASP A 181 23.07 -20.91 -25.23
C ASP A 181 22.57 -21.58 -26.52
N ASN A 182 21.81 -20.88 -27.35
CA ASN A 182 21.29 -21.38 -28.62
C ASN A 182 22.08 -20.90 -29.84
N ALA A 183 23.18 -20.17 -29.64
CA ALA A 183 23.97 -19.66 -30.74
C ALA A 183 24.86 -20.75 -31.36
N SER A 184 25.11 -20.65 -32.68
CA SER A 184 25.91 -21.63 -33.43
C SER A 184 27.39 -21.66 -33.02
N ASP A 185 27.95 -20.52 -32.60
CA ASP A 185 29.30 -20.39 -32.05
C ASP A 185 29.32 -19.36 -30.90
N PRO A 186 28.96 -19.78 -29.67
CA PRO A 186 28.87 -18.89 -28.52
C PRO A 186 30.20 -18.22 -28.15
N GLN A 187 31.33 -18.88 -28.38
CA GLN A 187 32.66 -18.37 -28.03
C GLN A 187 33.07 -17.22 -28.94
N LYS A 188 32.85 -17.37 -30.25
CA LYS A 188 33.09 -16.30 -31.21
C LYS A 188 32.22 -15.07 -30.95
N ILE A 189 30.95 -15.28 -30.57
CA ILE A 189 30.01 -14.19 -30.26
C ILE A 189 30.44 -13.45 -28.98
N ARG A 190 30.89 -14.16 -27.94
CA ARG A 190 31.45 -13.52 -26.74
C ARG A 190 32.70 -12.69 -27.06
N LEU A 191 33.60 -13.23 -27.88
CA LEU A 191 34.80 -12.50 -28.34
C LEU A 191 34.47 -11.28 -29.20
N GLU A 192 33.32 -11.27 -29.88
CA GLU A 192 32.81 -10.12 -30.62
C GLU A 192 32.17 -9.08 -29.69
N ALA A 193 31.42 -9.54 -28.68
CA ALA A 193 30.82 -8.68 -27.66
C ALA A 193 31.91 -7.98 -26.83
N GLU A 194 32.99 -8.67 -26.47
CA GLU A 194 34.14 -8.08 -25.73
C GLU A 194 34.85 -6.94 -26.48
N LYS A 195 34.65 -6.83 -27.80
CA LYS A 195 35.17 -5.70 -28.60
C LYS A 195 34.28 -4.46 -28.55
N ARG A 196 33.12 -4.55 -27.91
CA ARG A 196 32.11 -3.49 -27.82
C ARG A 196 31.81 -3.22 -26.35
N ASP A 197 32.02 -1.98 -25.92
CA ASP A 197 31.84 -1.58 -24.51
C ASP A 197 30.36 -1.54 -24.07
N ASP A 198 29.42 -1.63 -25.02
CA ASP A 198 27.97 -1.50 -24.81
C ASP A 198 27.18 -2.83 -24.94
N VAL A 199 27.87 -3.98 -25.04
CA VAL A 199 27.24 -5.29 -25.28
C VAL A 199 27.52 -6.28 -24.15
N VAL A 200 26.46 -6.90 -23.62
CA VAL A 200 26.57 -8.04 -22.70
C VAL A 200 25.91 -9.28 -23.28
N CYS A 201 26.61 -10.41 -23.27
CA CYS A 201 26.06 -11.71 -23.65
C CYS A 201 25.43 -12.41 -22.44
N ILE A 202 24.18 -12.86 -22.58
CA ILE A 202 23.48 -13.58 -21.51
C ILE A 202 22.69 -14.78 -22.04
N SER A 203 22.33 -15.68 -21.13
CA SER A 203 21.22 -16.62 -21.29
C SER A 203 20.23 -16.38 -20.17
N ALA A 204 19.15 -15.65 -20.45
CA ALA A 204 18.11 -15.37 -19.48
C ALA A 204 17.44 -16.63 -18.90
N LEU A 205 17.47 -17.75 -19.64
CA LEU A 205 16.89 -19.02 -19.22
C LEU A 205 17.78 -19.76 -18.20
N SER A 206 19.09 -19.82 -18.45
CA SER A 206 20.04 -20.53 -17.57
C SER A 206 20.61 -19.65 -16.46
N GLY A 207 20.51 -18.33 -16.61
CA GLY A 207 21.11 -17.34 -15.71
C GLY A 207 22.57 -17.01 -16.00
N ASP A 208 23.17 -17.59 -17.04
CA ASP A 208 24.53 -17.30 -17.50
C ASP A 208 24.63 -15.84 -17.99
N GLY A 209 25.67 -15.12 -17.57
CA GLY A 209 25.90 -13.70 -17.89
C GLY A 209 25.06 -12.68 -17.11
N LEU A 210 24.14 -13.11 -16.22
CA LEU A 210 23.31 -12.19 -15.45
C LEU A 210 24.08 -11.34 -14.42
N PRO A 211 25.10 -11.86 -13.71
CA PRO A 211 25.94 -11.03 -12.85
C PRO A 211 26.63 -9.90 -13.60
N GLU A 212 27.18 -10.20 -14.79
CA GLU A 212 27.86 -9.26 -15.68
C GLU A 212 26.87 -8.20 -16.20
N PHE A 213 25.67 -8.62 -16.59
CA PHE A 213 24.58 -7.71 -16.97
C PHE A 213 24.23 -6.72 -15.85
N CYS A 214 24.06 -7.21 -14.61
CA CYS A 214 23.76 -6.36 -13.47
C CYS A 214 24.88 -5.33 -13.19
N ASN A 215 26.14 -5.74 -13.33
CA ASN A 215 27.28 -4.84 -13.17
C ASN A 215 27.30 -3.76 -14.26
N ALA A 216 27.11 -4.14 -15.53
CA ALA A 216 27.07 -3.20 -16.65
C ALA A 216 25.93 -2.18 -16.52
N VAL A 217 24.74 -2.60 -16.09
CA VAL A 217 23.61 -1.70 -15.77
C VAL A 217 24.02 -0.70 -14.69
N GLN A 218 24.71 -1.16 -13.65
CA GLN A 218 25.12 -0.30 -12.54
C GLN A 218 26.16 0.74 -12.97
N ASP A 219 27.13 0.36 -13.79
CA ASP A 219 28.16 1.27 -14.27
C ASP A 219 27.55 2.32 -15.21
N GLN A 220 26.65 1.91 -16.10
CA GLN A 220 25.94 2.85 -16.96
C GLN A 220 25.05 3.85 -16.19
N LEU A 221 24.47 3.41 -15.07
CA LEU A 221 23.72 4.30 -14.16
C LEU A 221 24.65 5.26 -13.40
N LYS A 222 25.86 4.84 -13.01
CA LYS A 222 26.86 5.72 -12.35
C LYS A 222 27.30 6.86 -13.27
N ASP A 223 27.56 6.56 -14.54
CA ASP A 223 28.10 7.54 -15.51
C ASP A 223 27.10 8.67 -15.83
N SER A 224 25.82 8.45 -15.51
CA SER A 224 24.76 9.47 -15.62
C SER A 224 24.66 10.41 -14.40
N MET A 225 25.44 10.17 -13.33
CA MET A 225 25.40 10.94 -12.08
C MET A 225 26.46 12.04 -12.02
N VAL A 226 26.17 13.09 -11.23
CA VAL A 226 27.10 14.19 -10.97
C VAL A 226 27.82 13.97 -9.64
N TRP A 227 29.14 14.17 -9.63
CA TRP A 227 29.95 14.12 -8.41
C TRP A 227 29.62 15.28 -7.46
N VAL A 228 29.32 14.96 -6.21
CA VAL A 228 29.02 15.95 -5.16
C VAL A 228 29.77 15.59 -3.88
N GLU A 229 30.57 16.51 -3.37
CA GLU A 229 31.17 16.45 -2.04
C GLU A 229 30.40 17.41 -1.11
N ALA A 230 29.88 16.90 0.00
CA ALA A 230 29.09 17.70 0.95
C ALA A 230 29.39 17.30 2.40
N LEU A 231 29.58 18.30 3.27
CA LEU A 231 29.65 18.09 4.72
C LEU A 231 28.24 18.15 5.29
N LEU A 232 27.71 17.00 5.69
CA LEU A 232 26.36 16.88 6.23
C LEU A 232 26.36 16.98 7.76
N PRO A 233 25.64 17.94 8.37
CA PRO A 233 25.40 17.93 9.80
C PRO A 233 24.64 16.67 10.21
N PHE A 234 25.00 16.04 11.35
CA PHE A 234 24.35 14.83 11.85
C PHE A 234 22.83 14.98 12.07
N GLU A 235 22.34 16.20 12.25
CA GLU A 235 20.91 16.53 12.43
C GLU A 235 20.10 16.36 11.13
N ASN A 236 20.75 16.37 9.96
CA ASN A 236 20.12 16.18 8.65
C ASN A 236 20.26 14.72 8.17
N GLY A 237 19.94 13.77 9.05
CA GLY A 237 19.96 12.34 8.73
C GLY A 237 19.06 11.98 7.56
N ASP A 238 17.94 12.70 7.39
CA ASP A 238 17.02 12.54 6.26
C ASP A 238 17.69 12.85 4.93
N LEU A 239 18.60 13.84 4.90
CA LEU A 239 19.35 14.21 3.70
C LEU A 239 20.46 13.20 3.40
N LEU A 240 21.12 12.65 4.44
CA LEU A 240 22.06 11.53 4.27
C LEU A 240 21.34 10.29 3.72
N SER A 241 20.16 9.96 4.26
CA SER A 241 19.29 8.90 3.76
C SER A 241 18.92 9.14 2.30
N THR A 242 18.51 10.37 1.96
CA THR A 242 18.22 10.78 0.59
C THR A 242 19.44 10.60 -0.31
N ILE A 243 20.64 11.02 0.11
CA ILE A 243 21.88 10.86 -0.68
C ILE A 243 22.24 9.39 -0.90
N HIS A 244 22.06 8.53 0.10
CA HIS A 244 22.23 7.08 -0.06
C HIS A 244 21.14 6.43 -0.92
N GLN A 245 19.97 7.06 -1.02
CA GLN A 245 18.82 6.59 -1.79
C GLN A 245 18.84 7.08 -3.25
N VAL A 246 19.34 8.29 -3.52
CA VAL A 246 19.31 8.95 -4.85
C VAL A 246 20.68 9.06 -5.51
N GLY A 247 21.77 8.94 -4.75
CA GLY A 247 23.15 9.10 -5.23
C GLY A 247 24.00 7.86 -4.96
N MET A 248 25.20 7.84 -5.54
CA MET A 248 26.21 6.82 -5.23
C MET A 248 27.31 7.40 -4.35
N VAL A 249 27.32 7.01 -3.08
CA VAL A 249 28.33 7.45 -2.11
C VAL A 249 29.64 6.69 -2.33
N GLU A 250 30.69 7.40 -2.76
CA GLU A 250 32.02 6.82 -2.95
C GLU A 250 32.78 6.67 -1.62
N LYS A 251 32.75 7.70 -0.78
CA LYS A 251 33.52 7.75 0.47
C LYS A 251 32.79 8.56 1.53
N THR A 252 32.79 8.07 2.77
CA THR A 252 32.30 8.78 3.95
C THR A 252 33.42 8.95 4.96
N ALA A 253 33.60 10.15 5.50
CA ALA A 253 34.55 10.42 6.57
C ALA A 253 33.88 11.25 7.67
N HIS A 254 34.17 10.91 8.93
CA HIS A 254 33.76 11.69 10.09
C HIS A 254 34.98 12.41 10.64
N PRO A 255 34.94 13.75 10.82
CA PRO A 255 36.05 14.47 11.44
C PRO A 255 36.29 13.93 12.85
N ALA A 256 37.48 13.36 13.10
CA ALA A 256 37.82 12.76 14.38
C ALA A 256 38.09 13.85 15.43
N GLY A 257 37.38 13.78 16.57
CA GLY A 257 37.75 14.55 17.75
C GLY A 257 36.65 14.70 18.78
N PHE A 258 36.33 13.65 19.56
CA PHE A 258 35.76 13.81 20.90
C PHE A 258 36.24 12.66 21.81
N ASN A 259 37.26 12.96 22.62
CA ASN A 259 37.82 12.09 23.64
C ASN A 259 36.86 12.01 24.85
N PHE A 260 36.65 10.81 25.37
CA PHE A 260 35.99 10.56 26.65
C PHE A 260 36.86 11.12 27.80
N GLY A 261 36.29 12.03 28.60
CA GLY A 261 36.95 12.58 29.79
C GLY A 261 35.92 13.01 30.82
N TRP A 262 35.88 12.28 31.93
CA TRP A 262 35.12 12.61 33.13
C TRP A 262 35.72 13.84 33.83
N GLY A 263 34.88 14.80 34.22
CA GLY A 263 35.23 15.79 35.26
C GLY A 263 34.86 17.24 34.94
N GLY A 264 34.12 17.87 35.87
CA GLY A 264 34.19 19.31 36.12
C GLY A 264 33.17 20.19 35.41
N HIS A 265 32.37 20.89 36.21
CA HIS A 265 31.47 21.97 35.80
C HIS A 265 32.11 22.99 34.84
N HIS A 266 31.41 23.33 33.76
CA HIS A 266 30.98 24.70 33.41
C HIS A 266 30.13 24.67 32.11
N GLY A 267 29.13 25.54 32.05
CA GLY A 267 27.98 25.45 31.15
C GLY A 267 28.29 25.53 29.65
N GLY A 268 27.64 24.64 28.90
CA GLY A 268 27.57 24.63 27.44
C GLY A 268 26.49 23.65 27.02
N THR A 269 25.48 24.13 26.31
CA THR A 269 24.28 23.42 25.87
C THR A 269 24.61 22.13 25.11
N THR A 270 24.25 21.00 25.70
CA THR A 270 24.30 19.67 25.09
C THR A 270 23.37 19.60 23.87
N ARG A 271 23.94 19.46 22.67
CA ARG A 271 23.20 19.08 21.45
C ARG A 271 22.62 17.68 21.62
N GLY A 272 21.29 17.58 21.66
CA GLY A 272 20.56 16.32 21.88
C GLY A 272 20.54 15.43 20.63
N MET A 273 20.78 14.13 20.84
CA MET A 273 20.43 13.08 19.87
C MET A 273 18.93 13.17 19.54
N SER A 274 18.57 13.19 18.24
CA SER A 274 17.16 13.09 17.83
C SER A 274 16.69 11.64 17.96
N PHE A 275 15.74 11.41 18.86
CA PHE A 275 15.11 10.11 19.13
C PHE A 275 13.72 10.03 18.47
N GLY A 276 13.62 10.34 17.18
CA GLY A 276 12.36 10.36 16.43
C GLY A 276 11.89 8.98 15.95
N LEU A 277 10.65 8.89 15.48
CA LEU A 277 10.15 7.70 14.79
C LEU A 277 10.64 7.68 13.33
N SER A 278 11.03 6.52 12.82
CA SER A 278 11.51 6.34 11.44
C SER A 278 11.07 4.96 10.90
N PRO A 279 10.66 4.84 9.62
CA PRO A 279 10.37 3.53 9.02
C PRO A 279 11.57 2.57 9.04
N GLN A 280 12.79 3.11 9.03
CA GLN A 280 14.05 2.37 8.99
C GLN A 280 14.59 2.02 10.38
N PHE A 281 13.86 2.30 11.47
CA PHE A 281 14.37 2.19 12.84
C PHE A 281 14.99 0.83 13.19
N TYR A 282 14.42 -0.27 12.67
CA TYR A 282 14.93 -1.63 12.92
C TYR A 282 15.79 -2.22 11.78
N GLN A 283 16.12 -1.44 10.74
CA GLN A 283 16.76 -1.97 9.54
C GLN A 283 18.10 -2.69 9.79
N PHE A 284 18.83 -2.27 10.84
CA PHE A 284 20.11 -2.88 11.21
C PHE A 284 20.02 -3.74 12.47
N SER A 285 19.14 -3.39 13.42
CA SER A 285 19.04 -4.06 14.71
C SER A 285 18.12 -5.29 14.67
N CYS A 286 17.11 -5.29 13.80
CA CYS A 286 16.24 -6.45 13.55
C CYS A 286 15.64 -6.38 12.13
N PRO A 287 16.45 -6.57 11.06
CA PRO A 287 15.99 -6.45 9.67
C PRO A 287 14.80 -7.37 9.35
N GLN A 288 14.75 -8.55 9.97
CA GLN A 288 13.69 -9.55 9.81
C GLN A 288 12.39 -9.25 10.60
N ALA A 289 12.30 -8.12 11.31
CA ALA A 289 11.17 -7.83 12.18
C ALA A 289 9.83 -7.87 11.44
N ASN A 290 9.80 -7.23 10.26
CA ASN A 290 8.62 -7.18 9.41
C ASN A 290 8.15 -8.58 8.97
N ASP A 291 9.08 -9.41 8.50
CA ASP A 291 8.78 -10.73 7.94
C ASP A 291 8.30 -11.70 9.03
N ILE A 292 8.88 -11.60 10.23
CA ILE A 292 8.42 -12.35 11.40
C ILE A 292 6.98 -11.98 11.74
N VAL A 293 6.66 -10.67 11.79
CA VAL A 293 5.31 -10.18 12.06
C VAL A 293 4.35 -10.72 11.00
N MET A 294 4.65 -10.51 9.71
CA MET A 294 3.79 -10.92 8.60
C MET A 294 3.51 -12.43 8.61
N SER A 295 4.53 -13.28 8.79
CA SER A 295 4.27 -14.74 8.79
C SER A 295 3.46 -15.23 9.99
N VAL A 296 3.47 -14.52 11.12
CA VAL A 296 2.57 -14.82 12.24
C VAL A 296 1.15 -14.36 11.94
N LEU A 297 0.99 -13.16 11.37
CA LEU A 297 -0.30 -12.61 10.99
C LEU A 297 -0.99 -13.47 9.94
N GLU A 298 -0.32 -13.87 8.87
CA GLU A 298 -0.85 -14.76 7.82
C GLU A 298 -1.45 -16.03 8.42
N LYS A 299 -0.71 -16.69 9.32
CA LYS A 299 -1.18 -17.91 10.01
C LYS A 299 -2.35 -17.64 10.95
N ALA A 300 -2.33 -16.52 11.66
CA ALA A 300 -3.39 -16.17 12.61
C ALA A 300 -4.69 -15.77 11.90
N ILE A 301 -4.61 -14.98 10.82
CA ILE A 301 -5.73 -14.54 10.01
C ILE A 301 -6.32 -15.70 9.20
N ALA A 302 -5.49 -16.59 8.66
CA ALA A 302 -5.97 -17.80 7.99
C ALA A 302 -6.77 -18.71 8.95
N LYS A 303 -6.39 -18.75 10.23
CA LYS A 303 -7.11 -19.52 11.26
C LYS A 303 -8.40 -18.84 11.72
N ASP A 304 -8.34 -17.52 11.91
CA ASP A 304 -9.48 -16.70 12.28
C ASP A 304 -9.38 -15.34 11.58
N ILE A 305 -10.20 -15.16 10.55
CA ILE A 305 -10.21 -13.97 9.69
C ILE A 305 -10.50 -12.69 10.50
N ARG A 306 -11.26 -12.80 11.59
CA ARG A 306 -11.56 -11.67 12.48
C ARG A 306 -10.31 -11.12 13.17
N THR A 307 -9.21 -11.88 13.21
CA THR A 307 -7.94 -11.46 13.80
C THR A 307 -7.45 -10.15 13.18
N ALA A 308 -7.58 -9.96 11.86
CA ALA A 308 -7.14 -8.75 11.19
C ALA A 308 -7.81 -7.49 11.77
N ALA A 309 -9.15 -7.48 11.79
CA ALA A 309 -9.93 -6.39 12.39
C ALA A 309 -9.65 -6.22 13.89
N SER A 310 -9.38 -7.31 14.60
CA SER A 310 -9.09 -7.28 16.04
C SER A 310 -7.78 -6.56 16.36
N LEU A 311 -6.74 -6.81 15.57
CA LEU A 311 -5.42 -6.19 15.74
C LEU A 311 -5.39 -4.73 15.29
N LEU A 312 -6.11 -4.41 14.22
CA LEU A 312 -6.32 -3.01 13.82
C LEU A 312 -7.02 -2.21 14.94
N ARG A 313 -8.08 -2.78 15.52
CA ARG A 313 -8.78 -2.18 16.67
C ARG A 313 -7.89 -2.09 17.91
N LEU A 314 -7.05 -3.08 18.17
CA LEU A 314 -6.11 -3.05 19.31
C LEU A 314 -5.17 -1.84 19.22
N HIS A 315 -4.66 -1.52 18.03
CA HIS A 315 -3.81 -0.35 17.83
C HIS A 315 -4.54 0.97 18.05
N PHE A 316 -5.77 1.11 17.54
CA PHE A 316 -6.60 2.29 17.83
C PHE A 316 -6.82 2.48 19.33
N HIS A 317 -7.17 1.40 20.03
CA HIS A 317 -7.43 1.43 21.45
C HIS A 317 -6.18 1.74 22.29
N ASP A 318 -4.98 1.33 21.86
CA ASP A 318 -3.71 1.72 22.48
C ASP A 318 -3.51 3.24 22.35
N CYS A 319 -3.48 3.73 21.11
CA CYS A 319 -3.15 5.11 20.79
C CYS A 319 -4.11 6.15 21.42
N PHE A 320 -5.40 5.82 21.56
CA PHE A 320 -6.41 6.75 22.06
C PHE A 320 -6.39 6.96 23.59
N VAL A 321 -5.65 6.16 24.35
CA VAL A 321 -5.66 6.26 25.81
C VAL A 321 -4.59 7.21 26.32
N GLN A 322 -3.32 6.85 26.16
CA GLN A 322 -2.18 7.66 26.62
C GLN A 322 -1.09 7.85 25.55
N GLY A 323 -1.40 7.49 24.30
CA GLY A 323 -0.45 7.46 23.18
C GLY A 323 -0.23 6.03 22.72
N CYS A 324 0.49 5.84 21.62
CA CYS A 324 0.81 4.50 21.12
C CYS A 324 2.02 3.92 21.88
N ASP A 325 1.78 3.40 23.08
CA ASP A 325 2.82 2.98 24.02
C ASP A 325 2.62 1.55 24.56
N ALA A 326 1.73 0.78 23.94
CA ALA A 326 1.35 -0.58 24.33
C ALA A 326 0.84 -0.72 25.77
N SER A 327 0.34 0.35 26.39
CA SER A 327 -0.24 0.31 27.74
C SER A 327 -1.42 -0.66 27.82
N ILE A 328 -2.20 -0.79 26.74
CA ILE A 328 -3.34 -1.71 26.65
C ILE A 328 -2.95 -3.18 26.82
N LEU A 329 -1.69 -3.54 26.57
CA LEU A 329 -1.23 -4.92 26.64
C LEU A 329 -0.92 -5.37 28.07
N LEU A 330 -0.69 -4.44 29.01
CA LEU A 330 -0.37 -4.74 30.40
C LEU A 330 -1.54 -5.45 31.09
N ASP A 331 -1.25 -6.55 31.79
CA ASP A 331 -2.20 -7.25 32.65
C ASP A 331 -2.23 -6.61 34.06
N ASP A 332 -3.26 -6.97 34.85
CA ASP A 332 -3.38 -6.47 36.22
C ASP A 332 -2.18 -6.91 37.08
N SER A 333 -1.73 -6.01 37.94
CA SER A 333 -0.72 -6.29 38.97
C SER A 333 -0.96 -5.43 40.21
N ALA A 334 -0.13 -5.56 41.24
CA ALA A 334 -0.22 -4.74 42.44
C ALA A 334 -0.13 -3.23 42.16
N ALA A 335 0.55 -2.81 41.08
CA ALA A 335 0.73 -1.41 40.70
C ALA A 335 -0.04 -1.01 39.44
N ILE A 336 -0.65 -1.96 38.72
CA ILE A 336 -1.28 -1.71 37.41
C ILE A 336 -2.73 -2.18 37.43
N ALA A 337 -3.64 -1.24 37.21
CA ALA A 337 -5.02 -1.55 36.82
C ALA A 337 -5.10 -1.60 35.29
N SER A 338 -5.29 -2.79 34.74
CA SER A 338 -5.25 -3.03 33.30
C SER A 338 -6.37 -2.31 32.57
N GLU A 339 -6.03 -1.71 31.43
CA GLU A 339 -7.00 -1.15 30.49
C GLU A 339 -7.95 -2.20 29.91
N LYS A 340 -7.57 -3.48 29.93
CA LYS A 340 -8.42 -4.59 29.47
C LYS A 340 -9.75 -4.68 30.24
N ASN A 341 -9.79 -4.12 31.45
CA ASN A 341 -10.99 -4.06 32.29
C ASN A 341 -11.88 -2.85 32.01
N GLY A 342 -11.47 -1.93 31.13
CA GLY A 342 -12.26 -0.76 30.73
C GLY A 342 -13.50 -1.17 29.93
N GLY A 343 -14.59 -0.41 30.02
CA GLY A 343 -15.85 -0.66 29.31
C GLY A 343 -15.68 -0.92 27.80
N PRO A 344 -14.87 -0.13 27.07
CA PRO A 344 -14.61 -0.37 25.65
C PRO A 344 -13.82 -1.65 25.33
N ASN A 345 -13.06 -2.16 26.31
CA ASN A 345 -12.10 -3.26 26.15
C ASN A 345 -12.63 -4.59 26.68
N LYS A 346 -13.28 -4.57 27.85
CA LYS A 346 -13.72 -5.75 28.59
C LYS A 346 -14.69 -6.58 27.76
N ASN A 347 -14.36 -7.87 27.59
CA ASN A 347 -15.12 -8.80 26.76
C ASN A 347 -15.31 -8.31 25.30
N SER A 348 -14.37 -7.50 24.79
CA SER A 348 -14.51 -6.81 23.50
C SER A 348 -13.22 -6.81 22.68
N VAL A 349 -12.15 -6.18 23.16
CA VAL A 349 -10.83 -6.20 22.50
C VAL A 349 -10.21 -7.58 22.66
N ARG A 350 -9.50 -8.05 21.63
CA ARG A 350 -8.91 -9.40 21.55
C ARG A 350 -7.68 -9.41 20.63
N GLY A 351 -6.98 -10.55 20.54
CA GLY A 351 -5.78 -10.72 19.71
C GLY A 351 -4.47 -10.54 20.47
N PHE A 352 -4.53 -10.39 21.80
CA PHE A 352 -3.35 -10.28 22.67
C PHE A 352 -2.39 -11.47 22.50
N GLU A 353 -2.93 -12.67 22.33
CA GLU A 353 -2.18 -13.91 22.09
C GLU A 353 -1.38 -13.90 20.78
N VAL A 354 -1.85 -13.16 19.78
CA VAL A 354 -1.13 -12.99 18.51
C VAL A 354 0.05 -12.06 18.71
N ILE A 355 -0.14 -10.97 19.47
CA ILE A 355 0.94 -10.06 19.87
C ILE A 355 2.00 -10.80 20.68
N ASP A 356 1.59 -11.63 21.65
CA ASP A 356 2.51 -12.46 22.44
C ASP A 356 3.35 -13.39 21.56
N LYS A 357 2.71 -14.01 20.56
CA LYS A 357 3.38 -14.92 19.63
C LYS A 357 4.36 -14.20 18.71
N ILE A 358 4.00 -13.01 18.22
CA ILE A 358 4.91 -12.14 17.46
C ILE A 358 6.10 -11.78 18.34
N LYS A 359 5.83 -11.29 19.55
CA LYS A 359 6.87 -10.86 20.50
C LYS A 359 7.83 -12.00 20.82
N SER A 360 7.32 -13.19 21.12
CA SER A 360 8.15 -14.36 21.41
C SER A 360 9.11 -14.70 20.27
N LYS A 361 8.64 -14.65 19.01
CA LYS A 361 9.51 -14.88 17.85
C LYS A 361 10.53 -13.76 17.63
N LEU A 362 10.13 -12.51 17.83
CA LEU A 362 11.05 -11.38 17.73
C LEU A 362 12.12 -11.45 18.81
N GLU A 363 11.79 -11.77 20.06
CA GLU A 363 12.78 -11.94 21.12
C GLU A 363 13.76 -13.09 20.86
N GLN A 364 13.34 -14.14 20.14
CA GLN A 364 14.26 -15.21 19.71
C GLN A 364 15.24 -14.74 18.62
N ALA A 365 14.80 -13.84 17.74
CA ALA A 365 15.58 -13.41 16.58
C ALA A 365 16.43 -12.16 16.85
N CYS A 366 15.91 -11.22 17.66
CA CYS A 366 16.50 -9.95 18.01
C CYS A 366 16.11 -9.57 19.46
N PRO A 367 16.78 -10.16 20.47
CA PRO A 367 16.45 -9.97 21.88
C PRO A 367 16.39 -8.49 22.27
N GLN A 368 15.39 -8.11 23.07
CA GLN A 368 15.21 -6.77 23.66
C GLN A 368 15.31 -5.61 22.64
N THR A 369 14.97 -5.86 21.38
CA THR A 369 15.13 -4.87 20.30
C THR A 369 13.82 -4.21 19.93
N VAL A 370 12.80 -5.00 19.57
CA VAL A 370 11.52 -4.49 19.05
C VAL A 370 10.50 -4.31 20.18
N SER A 371 9.98 -3.10 20.36
CA SER A 371 8.97 -2.78 21.38
C SER A 371 7.61 -3.43 21.09
N CYS A 372 6.81 -3.63 22.13
CA CYS A 372 5.43 -4.09 21.97
C CYS A 372 4.56 -3.03 21.27
N ALA A 373 4.82 -1.75 21.50
CA ALA A 373 4.15 -0.64 20.81
C ALA A 373 4.34 -0.71 19.30
N ASP A 374 5.56 -0.94 18.82
CA ASP A 374 5.81 -1.12 17.40
C ASP A 374 5.25 -2.44 16.85
N ILE A 375 5.21 -3.51 17.65
CA ILE A 375 4.55 -4.76 17.25
C ILE A 375 3.06 -4.54 17.00
N VAL A 376 2.36 -3.79 17.86
CA VAL A 376 0.94 -3.48 17.68
C VAL A 376 0.72 -2.65 16.41
N ALA A 377 1.57 -1.66 16.14
CA ALA A 377 1.51 -0.85 14.94
C ALA A 377 1.79 -1.67 13.65
N LEU A 378 2.83 -2.51 13.66
CA LEU A 378 3.15 -3.43 12.56
C LEU A 378 2.01 -4.43 12.32
N ALA A 379 1.43 -4.96 13.40
CA ALA A 379 0.31 -5.88 13.35
C ALA A 379 -0.94 -5.23 12.73
N ALA A 380 -1.24 -3.98 13.06
CA ALA A 380 -2.34 -3.23 12.45
C ALA A 380 -2.12 -3.02 10.94
N ARG A 381 -0.95 -2.51 10.53
CA ARG A 381 -0.63 -2.34 9.10
C ARG A 381 -0.68 -3.65 8.32
N GLY A 382 -0.02 -4.69 8.85
CA GLY A 382 -0.01 -6.02 8.21
C GLY A 382 -1.42 -6.62 8.10
N SER A 383 -2.27 -6.42 9.11
CA SER A 383 -3.67 -6.87 9.09
C SER A 383 -4.52 -6.16 8.05
N THR A 384 -4.29 -4.86 7.83
CA THR A 384 -4.95 -4.10 6.76
C THR A 384 -4.53 -4.62 5.38
N VAL A 385 -3.22 -4.77 5.16
CA VAL A 385 -2.68 -5.27 3.88
C VAL A 385 -3.16 -6.69 3.57
N LEU A 386 -3.10 -7.61 4.55
CA LEU A 386 -3.54 -9.00 4.37
C LEU A 386 -5.05 -9.13 4.15
N SER A 387 -5.82 -8.09 4.49
CA SER A 387 -7.25 -8.01 4.19
C SER A 387 -7.55 -7.32 2.84
N GLY A 388 -6.54 -6.94 2.06
CA GLY A 388 -6.68 -6.28 0.76
C GLY A 388 -6.68 -4.74 0.79
N GLY A 389 -6.41 -4.14 1.95
CA GLY A 389 -6.38 -2.69 2.15
C GLY A 389 -5.04 -2.04 1.75
N PRO A 390 -4.88 -0.73 2.02
CA PRO A 390 -3.67 0.00 1.67
C PRO A 390 -2.45 -0.44 2.49
N ASN A 391 -1.28 -0.25 1.91
CA ASN A 391 0.00 -0.26 2.61
C ASN A 391 0.50 1.18 2.82
N TRP A 392 1.33 1.39 3.83
CA TRP A 392 1.99 2.68 4.07
C TRP A 392 3.34 2.49 4.76
N GLU A 393 4.21 3.49 4.61
CA GLU A 393 5.44 3.56 5.39
C GLU A 393 5.10 3.84 6.84
N LEU A 394 5.32 2.85 7.70
CA LEU A 394 5.00 2.93 9.12
C LEU A 394 6.22 3.46 9.88
N PRO A 395 6.17 4.64 10.51
CA PRO A 395 7.24 5.08 11.40
C PRO A 395 7.33 4.16 12.61
N LEU A 396 8.54 3.75 12.98
CA LEU A 396 8.87 2.82 14.08
C LEU A 396 9.85 3.49 15.05
N GLY A 397 10.07 2.88 16.21
CA GLY A 397 10.90 3.42 17.29
C GLY A 397 10.12 3.81 18.54
N ARG A 398 8.86 3.39 18.64
CA ARG A 398 8.07 3.57 19.87
C ARG A 398 8.64 2.73 20.99
N ARG A 399 8.42 3.15 22.21
CA ARG A 399 8.78 2.43 23.43
C ARG A 399 7.55 2.13 24.26
N ASP A 400 7.68 1.11 25.08
CA ASP A 400 6.60 0.57 25.87
C ASP A 400 6.43 1.35 27.17
N SER A 401 5.18 1.58 27.53
CA SER A 401 4.82 2.19 28.80
C SER A 401 5.08 1.26 29.99
N LYS A 402 5.37 1.88 31.13
CA LYS A 402 5.48 1.21 32.44
C LYS A 402 4.18 1.28 33.24
N THR A 403 3.14 1.92 32.69
CA THR A 403 1.84 2.12 33.33
C THR A 403 0.71 1.88 32.35
N ALA A 404 -0.48 1.63 32.88
CA ALA A 404 -1.72 1.56 32.11
C ALA A 404 -2.75 2.52 32.72
N SER A 405 -3.72 2.96 31.91
CA SER A 405 -4.74 3.93 32.33
C SER A 405 -6.16 3.41 32.11
N LEU A 406 -6.65 2.58 33.03
CA LEU A 406 -8.05 2.13 33.05
C LEU A 406 -9.04 3.31 32.97
N ARG A 407 -8.78 4.39 33.71
CA ARG A 407 -9.60 5.61 33.64
C ARG A 407 -9.55 6.25 32.25
N GLY A 408 -8.37 6.33 31.64
CA GLY A 408 -8.19 6.84 30.28
C GLY A 408 -8.97 6.02 29.26
N SER A 409 -8.91 4.68 29.34
CA SER A 409 -9.66 3.79 28.45
C SER A 409 -11.18 4.05 28.49
N ASN A 410 -11.74 4.30 29.67
CA ASN A 410 -13.17 4.62 29.82
C ASN A 410 -13.53 6.04 29.38
N LYS A 411 -12.58 6.97 29.39
CA LYS A 411 -12.83 8.39 29.14
C LYS A 411 -12.53 8.82 27.71
N ASN A 412 -11.55 8.21 27.06
CA ASN A 412 -10.99 8.73 25.81
C ASN A 412 -11.45 7.95 24.57
N ILE A 413 -11.90 6.70 24.73
CA ILE A 413 -12.34 5.88 23.60
C ILE A 413 -13.82 6.18 23.28
N PRO A 414 -14.16 6.52 22.03
CA PRO A 414 -15.53 6.84 21.66
C PRO A 414 -16.48 5.62 21.82
N PRO A 415 -17.69 5.80 22.37
CA PRO A 415 -18.69 4.74 22.41
C PRO A 415 -19.43 4.60 21.06
N PRO A 416 -19.98 3.41 20.76
CA PRO A 416 -20.65 3.12 19.48
C PRO A 416 -21.98 3.87 19.27
N ASN A 417 -22.49 4.50 20.33
CA ASN A 417 -23.70 5.32 20.32
C ASN A 417 -23.42 6.83 20.37
N ALA A 418 -22.17 7.26 20.18
CA ALA A 418 -21.82 8.68 20.15
C ALA A 418 -22.53 9.43 19.02
N THR A 419 -22.83 10.72 19.25
CA THR A 419 -23.24 11.66 18.20
C THR A 419 -22.03 12.11 17.39
N ILE A 420 -22.25 12.75 16.24
CA ILE A 420 -21.16 13.26 15.40
C ILE A 420 -20.31 14.31 16.14
N GLU A 421 -20.92 15.20 16.93
CA GLU A 421 -20.22 16.20 17.74
C GLU A 421 -19.40 15.54 18.86
N GLY A 422 -19.95 14.46 19.44
CA GLY A 422 -19.24 13.63 20.41
C GLY A 422 -17.99 13.00 19.79
N LEU A 423 -18.13 12.35 18.63
CA LEU A 423 -17.02 11.74 17.89
C LEU A 423 -15.92 12.76 17.58
N LEU A 424 -16.28 13.93 17.03
CA LEU A 424 -15.33 15.00 16.76
C LEU A 424 -14.64 15.49 18.03
N THR A 425 -15.37 15.59 19.14
CA THR A 425 -14.76 15.96 20.43
C THR A 425 -13.72 14.95 20.88
N PHE A 426 -13.98 13.64 20.70
CA PHE A 426 -13.00 12.60 21.04
C PHE A 426 -11.75 12.70 20.15
N PHE A 427 -11.92 12.82 18.83
CA PHE A 427 -10.80 12.86 17.88
C PHE A 427 -9.98 14.14 18.02
N LYS A 428 -10.64 15.30 18.16
CA LYS A 428 -9.98 16.60 18.34
C LYS A 428 -9.13 16.66 19.60
N ARG A 429 -9.54 15.98 20.69
CA ARG A 429 -8.73 15.86 21.92
C ARG A 429 -7.43 15.07 21.71
N GLN A 430 -7.39 14.21 20.68
CA GLN A 430 -6.18 13.52 20.27
C GLN A 430 -5.40 14.29 19.20
N GLY A 431 -5.90 15.42 18.71
CA GLY A 431 -5.29 16.16 17.60
C GLY A 431 -5.63 15.60 16.22
N LEU A 432 -6.71 14.84 16.11
CA LEU A 432 -7.22 14.29 14.85
C LEU A 432 -8.45 15.09 14.39
N ASP A 433 -8.58 15.29 13.07
CA ASP A 433 -9.61 16.13 12.45
C ASP A 433 -10.81 15.31 11.89
N GLU A 434 -11.72 15.99 11.18
CA GLU A 434 -12.88 15.40 10.51
C GLU A 434 -12.47 14.35 9.47
N VAL A 435 -11.38 14.59 8.72
CA VAL A 435 -10.86 13.66 7.71
C VAL A 435 -10.40 12.38 8.40
N ASP A 436 -9.65 12.54 9.50
CA ASP A 436 -9.16 11.41 10.29
C ASP A 436 -10.30 10.61 10.91
N LEU A 437 -11.36 11.27 11.42
CA LEU A 437 -12.55 10.59 11.90
C LEU A 437 -13.17 9.72 10.81
N VAL A 438 -13.49 10.29 9.65
CA VAL A 438 -14.22 9.56 8.59
C VAL A 438 -13.34 8.48 7.97
N ALA A 439 -12.05 8.74 7.76
CA ALA A 439 -11.11 7.76 7.22
C ALA A 439 -10.92 6.59 8.20
N LEU A 440 -10.58 6.84 9.47
CA LEU A 440 -10.34 5.78 10.45
C LEU A 440 -11.60 4.97 10.78
N SER A 441 -12.80 5.58 10.69
CA SER A 441 -14.07 4.84 10.80
C SER A 441 -14.24 3.80 9.69
N GLY A 442 -13.59 4.00 8.54
CA GLY A 442 -13.51 3.03 7.45
C GLY A 442 -12.91 1.69 7.85
N ALA A 443 -12.17 1.59 8.97
CA ALA A 443 -11.72 0.31 9.53
C ALA A 443 -12.87 -0.66 9.84
N HIS A 444 -14.10 -0.16 10.00
CA HIS A 444 -15.31 -0.98 10.17
C HIS A 444 -15.76 -1.71 8.89
N THR A 445 -15.05 -1.56 7.76
CA THR A 445 -15.21 -2.45 6.58
C THR A 445 -14.90 -3.92 6.89
N ILE A 446 -14.13 -4.20 7.96
CA ILE A 446 -13.87 -5.56 8.43
C ILE A 446 -14.24 -5.73 9.90
N GLY A 447 -14.47 -6.99 10.29
CA GLY A 447 -14.76 -7.35 11.68
C GLY A 447 -16.24 -7.38 12.03
N VAL A 448 -16.53 -7.42 13.32
CA VAL A 448 -17.89 -7.67 13.84
C VAL A 448 -18.13 -6.88 15.12
N ALA A 449 -19.38 -6.57 15.39
CA ALA A 449 -19.86 -5.96 16.62
C ALA A 449 -20.85 -6.87 17.34
N LYS A 450 -20.98 -6.70 18.65
CA LYS A 450 -21.96 -7.42 19.49
C LYS A 450 -23.29 -6.69 19.47
N CYS A 451 -24.41 -7.40 19.58
CA CYS A 451 -25.74 -6.78 19.68
C CYS A 451 -25.78 -5.66 20.73
N ALA A 452 -25.11 -5.83 21.88
CA ALA A 452 -25.02 -4.81 22.93
C ALA A 452 -24.60 -3.41 22.44
N THR A 453 -23.84 -3.30 21.35
CA THR A 453 -23.28 -2.02 20.87
C THR A 453 -24.17 -1.28 19.88
N PHE A 454 -25.17 -1.95 19.30
CA PHE A 454 -26.08 -1.35 18.31
C PHE A 454 -27.58 -1.65 18.56
N LYS A 455 -27.92 -2.48 19.54
CA LYS A 455 -29.31 -2.85 19.87
C LYS A 455 -30.19 -1.63 20.17
N GLN A 456 -29.63 -0.55 20.71
CA GLN A 456 -30.33 0.72 20.90
C GLN A 456 -30.97 1.22 19.59
N ARG A 457 -30.30 1.04 18.44
CA ARG A 457 -30.83 1.42 17.12
C ARG A 457 -32.07 0.63 16.72
N LEU A 458 -32.23 -0.59 17.22
CA LEU A 458 -33.35 -1.46 16.85
C LEU A 458 -34.60 -1.19 17.68
N TYR A 459 -34.47 -0.60 18.86
CA TYR A 459 -35.55 -0.58 19.84
C TYR A 459 -35.77 0.75 20.54
N ASN A 460 -34.76 1.61 20.70
CA ASN A 460 -34.88 2.83 21.49
C ASN A 460 -33.75 3.83 21.22
N GLN A 461 -33.51 4.20 19.95
CA GLN A 461 -32.36 5.05 19.60
C GLN A 461 -32.47 6.44 20.24
N ASN A 462 -33.67 7.02 20.19
CA ASN A 462 -33.93 8.40 20.63
C ASN A 462 -34.72 8.46 21.96
N GLY A 463 -34.75 7.37 22.74
CA GLY A 463 -35.51 7.33 24.00
C GLY A 463 -37.04 7.22 23.86
N ASN A 464 -37.54 7.04 22.63
CA ASN A 464 -38.96 7.00 22.28
C ASN A 464 -39.51 5.58 22.06
N ASN A 465 -38.74 4.54 22.38
CA ASN A 465 -39.06 3.13 22.13
C ASN A 465 -39.31 2.78 20.64
N GLN A 466 -38.77 3.57 19.72
CA GLN A 466 -38.82 3.31 18.27
C GLN A 466 -37.44 2.93 17.74
N PRO A 467 -37.39 2.20 16.61
CA PRO A 467 -36.13 2.02 15.88
C PRO A 467 -35.60 3.36 15.36
N ASP A 468 -34.30 3.39 15.11
CA ASP A 468 -33.63 4.49 14.43
C ASP A 468 -34.26 4.72 13.04
N GLU A 469 -34.68 5.95 12.78
CA GLU A 469 -35.31 6.35 11.51
C GLU A 469 -34.34 6.31 10.33
N ASN A 470 -33.04 6.41 10.60
CA ASN A 470 -31.99 6.34 9.58
C ASN A 470 -31.57 4.91 9.24
N LEU A 471 -32.10 3.90 9.94
CA LEU A 471 -31.79 2.51 9.67
C LEU A 471 -32.71 1.96 8.58
N ASP A 472 -32.11 1.45 7.50
CA ASP A 472 -32.84 0.85 6.39
C ASP A 472 -33.79 -0.25 6.89
N LYS A 473 -35.02 -0.24 6.37
CA LYS A 473 -36.10 -1.12 6.84
C LYS A 473 -35.76 -2.60 6.64
N SER A 474 -35.15 -2.98 5.51
CA SER A 474 -34.79 -4.38 5.26
C SER A 474 -33.71 -4.84 6.24
N PHE A 475 -32.67 -4.03 6.38
CA PHE A 475 -31.56 -4.31 7.28
C PHE A 475 -31.98 -4.34 8.76
N TYR A 476 -32.91 -3.46 9.14
CA TYR A 476 -33.56 -3.48 10.45
C TYR A 476 -34.21 -4.84 10.78
N PHE A 477 -35.00 -5.37 9.85
CA PHE A 477 -35.67 -6.66 10.05
C PHE A 477 -34.65 -7.80 10.14
N ASP A 478 -33.62 -7.79 9.30
CA ASP A 478 -32.52 -8.76 9.35
C ASP A 478 -31.82 -8.74 10.72
N LEU A 479 -31.42 -7.55 11.20
CA LEU A 479 -30.76 -7.39 12.50
C LEU A 479 -31.65 -7.80 13.67
N LYS A 480 -32.97 -7.62 13.58
CA LYS A 480 -33.91 -8.08 14.61
C LYS A 480 -33.94 -9.60 14.78
N THR A 481 -33.73 -10.36 13.70
CA THR A 481 -33.64 -11.83 13.80
C THR A 481 -32.42 -12.26 14.62
N VAL A 482 -31.34 -11.50 14.55
CA VAL A 482 -30.11 -11.75 15.30
C VAL A 482 -30.24 -11.22 16.73
N CYS A 483 -30.64 -9.97 16.90
CA CYS A 483 -30.62 -9.23 18.15
C CYS A 483 -32.04 -9.00 18.71
N PRO A 484 -32.58 -9.93 19.52
CA PRO A 484 -33.92 -9.80 20.12
C PRO A 484 -33.97 -8.64 21.13
N LYS A 485 -35.18 -8.14 21.44
CA LYS A 485 -35.37 -7.00 22.37
C LYS A 485 -34.78 -7.27 23.76
N SER A 486 -34.94 -8.49 24.26
CA SER A 486 -34.35 -8.96 25.53
C SER A 486 -33.37 -10.10 25.28
N GLY A 487 -32.24 -10.10 26.00
CA GLY A 487 -31.18 -11.11 25.89
C GLY A 487 -30.41 -11.08 24.57
N GLY A 488 -29.48 -12.02 24.38
CA GLY A 488 -28.72 -12.16 23.13
C GLY A 488 -27.65 -11.07 22.90
N ASP A 489 -27.28 -10.30 23.92
CA ASP A 489 -26.37 -9.15 23.79
C ASP A 489 -24.97 -9.50 23.28
N ASN A 490 -24.54 -10.76 23.45
CA ASN A 490 -23.26 -11.28 22.97
C ASN A 490 -23.29 -11.84 21.54
N LYS A 491 -24.45 -11.94 20.89
CA LYS A 491 -24.52 -12.33 19.49
C LYS A 491 -23.81 -11.27 18.65
N ILE A 492 -23.16 -11.72 17.58
CA ILE A 492 -22.32 -10.87 16.73
C ILE A 492 -22.94 -10.67 15.35
N SER A 493 -22.68 -9.52 14.77
CA SER A 493 -23.01 -9.20 13.38
C SER A 493 -21.81 -8.52 12.73
N PRO A 494 -21.54 -8.79 11.44
CA PRO A 494 -20.47 -8.13 10.72
C PRO A 494 -20.72 -6.63 10.64
N LEU A 495 -19.68 -5.83 10.84
CA LEU A 495 -19.76 -4.37 10.71
C LEU A 495 -20.07 -3.96 9.26
N ASP A 496 -19.50 -4.71 8.31
CA ASP A 496 -19.80 -4.67 6.89
C ASP A 496 -20.27 -6.06 6.44
N PHE A 497 -21.55 -6.19 6.08
CA PHE A 497 -22.09 -7.46 5.59
C PHE A 497 -21.91 -7.65 4.07
N GLY A 498 -21.54 -6.60 3.34
CA GLY A 498 -21.33 -6.65 1.89
C GLY A 498 -19.99 -7.30 1.53
N SER A 499 -18.95 -7.01 2.31
CA SER A 499 -17.60 -7.56 2.11
C SER A 499 -16.89 -7.85 3.45
N PRO A 500 -17.45 -8.68 4.35
CA PRO A 500 -17.03 -8.83 5.76
C PRO A 500 -15.57 -9.29 5.99
N ARG A 501 -14.85 -9.64 4.93
CA ARG A 501 -13.47 -10.16 4.95
C ARG A 501 -12.48 -9.28 4.18
N MET A 502 -12.96 -8.30 3.42
CA MET A 502 -12.11 -7.47 2.57
C MET A 502 -12.07 -6.06 3.14
N PHE A 503 -10.88 -5.48 3.20
CA PHE A 503 -10.72 -4.10 3.55
C PHE A 503 -10.92 -3.24 2.30
N ASP A 504 -12.14 -2.72 2.13
CA ASP A 504 -12.54 -2.00 0.92
C ASP A 504 -13.48 -0.82 1.26
N ASN A 505 -14.00 -0.11 0.26
CA ASN A 505 -14.90 1.02 0.51
C ASN A 505 -16.40 0.67 0.66
N THR A 506 -16.74 -0.61 0.79
CA THR A 506 -18.13 -1.08 0.94
C THR A 506 -18.78 -0.52 2.19
N TYR A 507 -18.01 -0.31 3.27
CA TYR A 507 -18.45 0.38 4.48
C TYR A 507 -19.19 1.68 4.14
N TYR A 508 -18.58 2.57 3.35
CA TYR A 508 -19.18 3.85 2.97
C TYR A 508 -20.38 3.67 2.04
N LYS A 509 -20.34 2.68 1.13
CA LYS A 509 -21.48 2.35 0.25
C LYS A 509 -22.69 1.87 1.06
N LEU A 510 -22.47 1.21 2.19
CA LEU A 510 -23.54 0.79 3.12
C LEU A 510 -24.11 1.99 3.87
N LEU A 511 -23.29 2.93 4.35
CA LEU A 511 -23.79 4.16 4.98
C LEU A 511 -24.72 4.93 4.04
N LEU A 512 -24.34 5.08 2.76
CA LEU A 512 -25.20 5.75 1.76
C LEU A 512 -26.58 5.10 1.57
N ARG A 513 -26.78 3.88 2.06
CA ARG A 513 -28.02 3.11 1.98
C ARG A 513 -28.73 3.00 3.32
N GLY A 514 -28.29 3.72 4.37
CA GLY A 514 -28.83 3.59 5.73
C GLY A 514 -28.50 2.24 6.39
N LYS A 515 -27.39 1.63 5.99
CA LYS A 515 -27.00 0.27 6.38
C LYS A 515 -25.69 0.22 7.20
N GLY A 516 -25.28 1.32 7.82
CA GLY A 516 -24.26 1.28 8.87
C GLY A 516 -24.76 0.48 10.06
N LEU A 517 -23.89 -0.27 10.74
CA LEU A 517 -24.30 -1.10 11.88
C LEU A 517 -24.40 -0.26 13.15
N LEU A 518 -23.35 0.47 13.50
CA LEU A 518 -23.30 1.28 14.73
C LEU A 518 -23.93 2.65 14.49
N ASN A 519 -24.40 3.30 15.55
CA ASN A 519 -24.92 4.66 15.43
C ASN A 519 -23.78 5.61 15.07
N SER A 520 -22.61 5.41 15.68
CA SER A 520 -21.39 6.15 15.36
C SER A 520 -20.96 6.06 13.90
N ASP A 521 -21.39 5.02 13.17
CA ASP A 521 -21.15 4.92 11.73
C ASP A 521 -22.15 5.78 10.95
N GLU A 522 -23.44 5.59 11.20
CA GLU A 522 -24.49 6.24 10.42
C GLU A 522 -24.49 7.77 10.62
N VAL A 523 -24.09 8.27 11.80
CA VAL A 523 -24.00 9.71 12.06
C VAL A 523 -22.91 10.42 11.26
N LEU A 524 -21.96 9.70 10.64
CA LEU A 524 -21.00 10.27 9.69
C LEU A 524 -21.70 10.78 8.42
N LEU A 525 -22.88 10.25 8.10
CA LEU A 525 -23.71 10.67 6.97
C LEU A 525 -24.97 11.43 7.40
N THR A 526 -25.52 11.11 8.57
CA THR A 526 -26.82 11.67 9.02
C THR A 526 -26.69 12.75 10.08
N GLY A 527 -25.49 12.95 10.65
CA GLY A 527 -25.22 13.98 11.65
C GLY A 527 -25.26 15.40 11.09
N SER A 528 -25.01 16.41 11.92
CA SER A 528 -25.08 17.83 11.52
C SER A 528 -23.89 18.34 10.69
N VAL A 529 -22.82 17.54 10.56
CA VAL A 529 -21.52 18.00 10.04
C VAL A 529 -21.37 17.71 8.55
N LYS A 530 -21.56 18.74 7.74
CA LYS A 530 -21.54 18.65 6.27
C LYS A 530 -20.25 18.04 5.69
N GLU A 531 -19.09 18.39 6.25
CA GLU A 531 -17.78 17.87 5.78
C GLU A 531 -17.75 16.33 5.85
N THR A 532 -18.24 15.76 6.95
CA THR A 532 -18.26 14.30 7.13
C THR A 532 -19.16 13.61 6.10
N HIS A 533 -20.29 14.23 5.74
CA HIS A 533 -21.19 13.71 4.69
C HIS A 533 -20.50 13.69 3.32
N GLU A 534 -19.77 14.77 2.99
CA GLU A 534 -19.08 14.90 1.72
C GLU A 534 -17.94 13.87 1.62
N LEU A 535 -17.20 13.64 2.71
CA LEU A 535 -16.15 12.62 2.77
C LEU A 535 -16.71 11.20 2.61
N VAL A 536 -17.80 10.85 3.30
CA VAL A 536 -18.47 9.54 3.13
C VAL A 536 -18.85 9.30 1.66
N LYS A 537 -19.43 10.31 0.99
CA LYS A 537 -19.78 10.21 -0.44
C LYS A 537 -18.55 10.05 -1.33
N LYS A 538 -17.48 10.80 -1.07
CA LYS A 538 -16.23 10.71 -1.83
C LYS A 538 -15.60 9.32 -1.69
N TYR A 539 -15.46 8.82 -0.46
CA TYR A 539 -14.86 7.51 -0.19
C TYR A 539 -15.70 6.36 -0.73
N ALA A 540 -17.03 6.45 -0.73
CA ALA A 540 -17.90 5.47 -1.37
C ALA A 540 -17.74 5.41 -2.91
N GLN A 541 -17.39 6.54 -3.54
CA GLN A 541 -17.20 6.65 -4.99
C GLN A 541 -15.78 6.30 -5.44
N ASP A 542 -14.78 6.61 -4.61
CA ASP A 542 -13.37 6.48 -4.92
C ASP A 542 -12.64 5.72 -3.78
N GLU A 543 -12.41 4.44 -4.01
CA GLU A 543 -11.69 3.57 -3.07
C GLU A 543 -10.22 3.95 -2.94
N SER A 544 -9.60 4.43 -4.03
CA SER A 544 -8.20 4.84 -3.98
C SER A 544 -8.01 6.06 -3.08
N LEU A 545 -8.95 7.01 -3.14
CA LEU A 545 -8.99 8.16 -2.23
C LEU A 545 -9.22 7.73 -0.77
N PHE A 546 -10.14 6.79 -0.51
CA PHE A 546 -10.31 6.22 0.83
C PHE A 546 -9.01 5.62 1.35
N PHE A 547 -8.36 4.78 0.55
CA PHE A 547 -7.11 4.11 0.91
C PHE A 547 -5.96 5.08 1.21
N GLU A 548 -5.82 6.12 0.40
CA GLU A 548 -4.83 7.17 0.62
C GLU A 548 -5.07 7.89 1.96
N GLN A 549 -6.31 8.32 2.21
CA GLN A 549 -6.64 9.02 3.45
C GLN A 549 -6.58 8.11 4.67
N PHE A 550 -6.99 6.84 4.54
CA PHE A 550 -6.85 5.85 5.61
C PHE A 550 -5.38 5.66 6.01
N ALA A 551 -4.47 5.52 5.03
CA ALA A 551 -3.04 5.41 5.28
C ALA A 551 -2.48 6.64 6.01
N LEU A 552 -2.81 7.85 5.54
CA LEU A 552 -2.37 9.11 6.18
C LEU A 552 -2.89 9.23 7.62
N SER A 553 -4.17 8.94 7.84
CA SER A 553 -4.77 8.99 9.18
C SER A 553 -4.24 7.90 10.11
N MET A 554 -3.88 6.72 9.59
CA MET A 554 -3.19 5.68 10.37
C MET A 554 -1.78 6.10 10.79
N ILE A 555 -1.05 6.84 9.94
CA ILE A 555 0.25 7.42 10.32
C ILE A 555 0.07 8.47 11.43
N LYS A 556 -0.90 9.38 11.29
CA LYS A 556 -1.22 10.36 12.33
C LYS A 556 -1.62 9.69 13.66
N LEU A 557 -2.49 8.67 13.59
CA LEU A 557 -2.89 7.85 14.73
C LEU A 557 -1.68 7.21 15.40
N GLY A 558 -0.81 6.57 14.61
CA GLY A 558 0.42 5.94 15.10
C GLY A 558 1.42 6.92 15.72
N ASN A 559 1.34 8.21 15.39
CA ASN A 559 2.22 9.26 15.90
C ASN A 559 1.66 9.97 17.14
N LEU A 560 0.56 9.48 17.72
CA LEU A 560 0.00 10.04 18.95
C LEU A 560 0.92 9.77 20.15
N ARG A 561 1.57 10.85 20.63
CA ARG A 561 2.36 10.90 21.88
C ARG A 561 3.23 9.65 22.11
N PRO A 562 4.10 9.26 21.17
CA PRO A 562 4.94 8.07 21.35
C PRO A 562 5.95 8.29 22.47
N LEU A 563 6.25 7.24 23.22
CA LEU A 563 7.46 7.20 24.03
C LEU A 563 8.64 6.87 23.12
N THR A 564 9.72 7.66 23.17
CA THR A 564 10.92 7.45 22.35
C THR A 564 12.20 7.67 23.15
N GLY A 565 13.34 7.26 22.59
CA GLY A 565 14.66 7.43 23.20
C GLY A 565 14.80 6.68 24.52
N PHE A 566 14.95 7.40 25.63
CA PHE A 566 15.06 6.81 26.97
C PHE A 566 13.72 6.77 27.73
N ASN A 567 12.64 7.31 27.16
CA ASN A 567 11.32 7.28 27.77
C ASN A 567 10.66 5.92 27.52
N GLY A 568 10.18 5.26 28.57
CA GLY A 568 9.64 3.90 28.46
C GLY A 568 10.73 2.83 28.31
N GLU A 569 10.32 1.62 27.93
CA GLU A 569 11.19 0.45 27.82
C GLU A 569 10.96 -0.38 26.55
N VAL A 570 11.80 -1.39 26.33
CA VAL A 570 11.48 -2.47 25.38
C VAL A 570 11.15 -3.68 26.23
N ARG A 571 9.87 -3.97 26.40
CA ARG A 571 9.42 -5.09 27.24
C ARG A 571 9.82 -6.42 26.61
N LYS A 572 10.27 -7.39 27.40
CA LYS A 572 10.49 -8.77 26.92
C LYS A 572 9.17 -9.54 26.77
N ASN A 573 8.21 -9.24 27.64
CA ASN A 573 6.88 -9.79 27.62
C ASN A 573 5.87 -8.63 27.56
N CYS A 574 5.03 -8.59 26.53
CA CYS A 574 4.09 -7.49 26.34
C CYS A 574 2.99 -7.38 27.40
N ARG A 575 2.89 -8.32 28.34
CA ARG A 575 1.90 -8.30 29.42
C ARG A 575 2.41 -7.69 30.72
N LEU A 576 3.73 -7.54 30.87
CA LEU A 576 4.37 -7.17 32.14
C LEU A 576 5.47 -6.14 31.90
N VAL A 577 5.64 -5.21 32.84
CA VAL A 577 6.85 -4.37 32.91
C VAL A 577 8.07 -5.28 33.16
N ASN A 578 9.23 -4.91 32.63
CA ASN A 578 10.47 -5.70 32.70
C ASN A 578 10.98 -5.97 34.12
#